data_AF-A0AA36JNI3-F1
#
_entry.id   AF-A0AA36JNI3-F1
#
_cell.length_a   1.000
_cell.length_b   1.000
_cell.length_c   1.000
_cell.angle_alpha   90.00
_cell.angle_beta   90.00
_cell.angle_gamma   90.00
#
_symmetry.space_group_name_H-M   'P 1'
#
loop_
_entity.id
_entity.type
_entity.pdbx_description
1 polymer ?
#
loop_
_entity_poly.entity_id
_entity_poly.type
_entity_poly.pdbx_seq_one_letter_code
_entity_poly.pdbx_strand_id
1 'polypeptide(L)'
;MVAGKWMVHLDCFAWVQRDSYLPCGARGLKAVTRYKLKYDPVELDPEDMTPFAKERPQELAAYSVSDAVATYYLYMKYIHDFIFALCSIIPYGPDDVLRKGSGTLCESLLMNQAGGP
;
A
#
# COMPACT_ATOMS: atom_id res chain seq x y z
N MET A 1 23.17 8.95 18.31
CA MET A 1 21.78 8.51 18.52
C MET A 1 20.93 9.15 17.43
N VAL A 2 20.66 8.43 16.33
CA VAL A 2 19.76 8.95 15.30
C VAL A 2 18.34 8.75 15.83
N ALA A 3 17.58 9.84 15.93
CA ALA A 3 16.19 9.81 16.38
C ALA A 3 15.38 8.89 15.47
N GLY A 4 15.13 7.66 15.93
CA GLY A 4 14.42 6.64 15.18
C GLY A 4 12.94 6.99 15.12
N LYS A 5 12.38 7.05 13.92
CA LYS A 5 10.93 7.02 13.73
C LYS A 5 10.43 5.66 14.22
N TRP A 6 9.80 5.61 15.39
CA TRP A 6 9.32 4.36 16.03
C TRP A 6 8.17 3.67 15.27
N MET A 7 7.76 4.21 14.12
CA MET A 7 6.65 3.73 13.30
C MET A 7 7.04 3.81 11.82
N VAL A 8 6.81 2.72 11.08
CA VAL A 8 6.96 2.68 9.63
C VAL A 8 5.63 3.05 8.98
N HIS A 9 5.65 3.97 8.02
CA HIS A 9 4.47 4.35 7.25
C HIS A 9 4.48 3.65 5.88
N LEU A 10 3.75 2.54 5.75
CA LEU A 10 3.67 1.78 4.50
C LEU A 10 2.42 2.17 3.72
N ASP A 11 2.58 3.11 2.78
CA ASP A 11 1.53 3.53 1.86
C ASP A 11 1.25 2.43 0.82
N CYS A 12 0.11 1.76 0.93
CA CYS A 12 -0.27 0.70 0.01
C CYS A 12 -0.36 1.18 -1.44
N PHE A 13 -0.64 2.47 -1.68
CA PHE A 13 -0.75 3.02 -3.03
C PHE A 13 0.61 3.05 -3.74
N ALA A 14 1.71 3.30 -3.01
CA ALA A 14 3.05 3.25 -3.59
C ALA A 14 3.38 1.85 -4.12
N TRP A 15 3.02 0.80 -3.38
CA TRP A 15 3.15 -0.58 -3.84
C TRP A 15 2.24 -0.87 -5.05
N VAL A 16 1.00 -0.36 -5.04
CA VAL A 16 0.08 -0.50 -6.19
C VAL A 16 0.67 0.11 -7.47
N GLN A 17 1.31 1.27 -7.37
CA GLN A 17 1.87 1.92 -8.54
C GLN A 17 3.09 1.19 -9.10
N ARG A 18 3.94 0.65 -8.22
CA ARG A 18 5.24 0.07 -8.60
C ARG A 18 5.19 -1.43 -8.87
N ASP A 19 4.53 -2.18 -8.00
CA ASP A 19 4.72 -3.64 -7.89
C ASP A 19 3.43 -4.45 -8.12
N SER A 20 2.25 -3.82 -8.21
CA SER A 20 1.00 -4.60 -8.34
C SER A 20 0.73 -5.12 -9.76
N TYR A 21 1.46 -4.61 -10.76
CA TYR A 21 1.27 -4.87 -12.19
C TYR A 21 -0.15 -4.56 -12.71
N LEU A 22 -0.87 -3.64 -12.05
CA LEU A 22 -2.21 -3.22 -12.49
C LEU A 22 -2.10 -2.06 -13.49
N PRO A 23 -2.96 -2.03 -14.53
CA PRO A 23 -3.03 -0.91 -15.46
C PRO A 23 -3.45 0.36 -14.70
N CYS A 24 -3.04 1.55 -15.19
CA CYS A 24 -3.26 2.81 -14.49
C CYS A 24 -4.73 3.06 -14.11
N GLY A 25 -5.68 2.66 -14.96
CA GLY A 25 -7.12 2.79 -14.69
C GLY A 25 -7.67 1.85 -13.60
N ALA A 26 -6.89 0.87 -13.13
CA ALA A 26 -7.30 -0.11 -12.12
C ALA A 26 -6.55 0.04 -10.79
N ARG A 27 -5.96 1.21 -10.52
CA ARG A 27 -5.15 1.47 -9.31
C ARG A 27 -5.93 2.10 -8.14
N GLY A 28 -7.20 2.42 -8.34
CA GLY A 28 -8.09 2.84 -7.25
C GLY A 28 -8.40 1.69 -6.29
N LEU A 29 -8.64 2.01 -5.02
CA LEU A 29 -8.84 1.01 -3.95
C LEU A 29 -9.89 -0.06 -4.32
N LYS A 30 -11.01 0.34 -4.93
CA LYS A 30 -12.08 -0.58 -5.31
C LYS A 30 -11.64 -1.60 -6.36
N ALA A 31 -11.02 -1.13 -7.43
CA ALA A 31 -10.46 -1.98 -8.47
C ALA A 31 -9.37 -2.90 -7.89
N VAL A 32 -8.43 -2.34 -7.12
CA VAL A 32 -7.36 -3.12 -6.46
C VAL A 32 -7.95 -4.23 -5.57
N THR A 33 -9.00 -3.92 -4.81
CA THR A 33 -9.70 -4.89 -3.95
C THR A 33 -10.31 -6.03 -4.77
N ARG A 34 -11.00 -5.73 -5.87
CA ARG A 34 -11.53 -6.75 -6.79
C ARG A 34 -10.42 -7.61 -7.40
N TYR A 35 -9.36 -6.98 -7.89
CA TYR A 35 -8.26 -7.68 -8.57
C TYR A 35 -7.42 -8.52 -7.63
N LYS A 36 -7.08 -8.01 -6.43
CA LYS A 36 -6.17 -8.66 -5.49
C LYS A 36 -6.92 -9.45 -4.42
N LEU A 37 -7.92 -8.86 -3.76
CA LEU A 37 -8.62 -9.50 -2.64
C LEU A 37 -9.84 -10.33 -3.07
N LYS A 38 -10.23 -10.29 -4.34
CA LYS A 38 -11.24 -11.17 -4.98
C LYS A 38 -12.64 -11.06 -4.37
N TYR A 39 -13.02 -9.88 -3.90
CA TYR A 39 -14.39 -9.57 -3.50
C TYR A 39 -14.80 -8.19 -4.02
N ASP A 40 -16.10 -7.92 -3.99
CA ASP A 40 -16.67 -6.63 -4.38
C ASP A 40 -16.83 -5.72 -3.16
N PRO A 41 -16.04 -4.63 -3.02
CA PRO A 41 -16.14 -3.73 -1.88
C PRO A 41 -17.37 -2.82 -1.99
N VAL A 42 -17.84 -2.31 -0.85
CA VAL A 42 -18.90 -1.29 -0.81
C VAL A 42 -18.42 -0.04 -1.55
N GLU A 43 -19.23 0.49 -2.46
CA GLU A 43 -18.97 1.75 -3.17
C GLU A 43 -19.99 2.81 -2.75
N LEU A 44 -19.52 4.06 -2.70
CA LEU A 44 -20.31 5.25 -2.37
C LEU A 44 -19.75 6.39 -3.20
N ASP A 45 -20.62 7.15 -3.86
CA ASP A 45 -20.19 8.33 -4.60
C ASP A 45 -19.66 9.41 -3.62
N PRO A 46 -18.51 10.04 -3.89
CA PRO A 46 -17.93 11.03 -2.98
C PRO A 46 -18.87 12.20 -2.65
N GLU A 47 -19.73 12.58 -3.60
CA GLU A 47 -20.72 13.66 -3.43
C GLU A 47 -21.80 13.31 -2.39
N ASP A 48 -22.09 12.02 -2.19
CA ASP A 48 -23.09 11.52 -1.23
C ASP A 48 -22.52 11.40 0.20
N MET A 49 -21.19 11.42 0.37
CA MET A 49 -20.55 11.23 1.67
C MET A 49 -21.01 12.29 2.69
N THR A 50 -21.13 13.55 2.27
CA THR A 50 -21.48 14.66 3.18
C THR A 50 -22.97 14.62 3.58
N PRO A 51 -23.93 14.47 2.65
CA PRO A 51 -25.33 14.26 3.02
C PRO A 51 -25.53 13.02 3.92
N PHE A 52 -24.88 11.90 3.58
CA PHE A 52 -25.05 10.64 4.31
C PHE A 52 -24.52 10.70 5.73
N ALA A 53 -23.57 11.58 6.03
CA ALA A 53 -23.10 11.79 7.41
C ALA A 53 -24.25 12.16 8.36
N LYS A 54 -25.27 12.88 7.87
CA LYS A 54 -26.45 13.26 8.64
C LYS A 54 -27.62 12.30 8.42
N GLU A 55 -27.88 11.93 7.17
CA GLU A 55 -29.11 11.24 6.79
C GLU A 55 -29.00 9.71 6.91
N ARG A 56 -27.82 9.15 6.63
CA ARG A 56 -27.56 7.70 6.53
C ARG A 56 -26.20 7.32 7.15
N PRO A 57 -25.93 7.68 8.42
CA PRO A 57 -24.60 7.55 9.03
C PRO A 57 -24.10 6.10 9.11
N GLN A 58 -25.03 5.14 9.27
CA GLN A 58 -24.68 3.71 9.32
C GLN A 58 -24.11 3.21 7.99
N GLU A 59 -24.59 3.72 6.85
CA GLU A 59 -24.11 3.33 5.54
C GLU A 59 -22.75 3.96 5.23
N LEU A 60 -22.58 5.25 5.57
CA LEU A 60 -21.29 5.91 5.48
C LEU A 60 -20.24 5.21 6.37
N ALA A 61 -20.62 4.79 7.57
CA ALA A 61 -19.75 4.03 8.46
C ALA A 61 -19.40 2.66 7.88
N ALA A 62 -20.36 1.94 7.29
CA ALA A 62 -20.11 0.65 6.64
C ALA A 62 -19.15 0.79 5.44
N TYR A 63 -19.31 1.83 4.62
CA TYR A 63 -18.38 2.18 3.54
C TYR A 63 -16.96 2.44 4.09
N SER A 64 -16.83 3.27 5.13
CA SER A 64 -15.55 3.59 5.78
C SER A 64 -14.84 2.35 6.32
N VAL A 65 -15.58 1.48 7.04
CA VAL A 65 -15.03 0.22 7.57
C VAL A 65 -14.64 -0.72 6.44
N SER A 66 -15.42 -0.79 5.35
CA SER A 66 -15.07 -1.58 4.17
C SER A 66 -13.71 -1.17 3.59
N ASP A 67 -13.41 0.13 3.51
CA ASP A 67 -12.12 0.63 3.00
C ASP A 67 -10.96 0.34 3.96
N ALA A 68 -11.18 0.47 5.27
CA ALA A 68 -10.18 0.10 6.26
C ALA A 68 -9.85 -1.41 6.22
N VAL A 69 -10.87 -2.25 6.10
CA VAL A 69 -10.72 -3.72 5.98
C VAL A 69 -10.00 -4.09 4.67
N ALA A 70 -10.38 -3.48 3.55
CA ALA A 70 -9.71 -3.67 2.27
C ALA A 70 -8.23 -3.29 2.36
N THR A 71 -7.93 -2.13 2.94
CA THR A 71 -6.56 -1.62 3.09
C THR A 71 -5.73 -2.53 4.00
N TYR A 72 -6.28 -2.95 5.13
CA TYR A 72 -5.61 -3.87 6.06
C TYR A 72 -5.27 -5.20 5.41
N TYR A 73 -6.22 -5.83 4.71
CA TYR A 73 -5.96 -7.12 4.06
C TYR A 73 -5.08 -7.01 2.83
N LEU A 74 -5.16 -5.91 2.08
CA LEU A 74 -4.21 -5.63 1.00
C LEU A 74 -2.78 -5.55 1.56
N TYR A 75 -2.61 -4.79 2.64
CA TYR A 75 -1.34 -4.68 3.33
C TYR A 75 -0.83 -6.04 3.82
N MET A 76 -1.62 -6.74 4.63
CA MET A 76 -1.20 -7.99 5.26
C MET A 76 -0.93 -9.11 4.24
N LYS A 77 -1.75 -9.24 3.20
CA LYS A 77 -1.63 -10.37 2.26
C LYS A 77 -0.60 -10.15 1.16
N TYR A 78 -0.32 -8.90 0.78
CA TYR A 78 0.50 -8.61 -0.41
C TYR A 78 1.73 -7.76 -0.12
N ILE A 79 1.72 -6.91 0.91
CA ILE A 79 2.71 -5.84 1.07
C ILE A 79 3.64 -6.11 2.25
N HIS A 80 3.12 -6.56 3.39
CA HIS A 80 3.90 -6.72 4.62
C HIS A 80 5.13 -7.63 4.40
N ASP A 81 4.89 -8.91 4.15
CA ASP A 81 5.98 -9.87 3.95
C ASP A 81 6.84 -9.51 2.73
N PHE A 82 6.24 -8.97 1.67
CA PHE A 82 6.97 -8.56 0.47
C PHE A 82 8.02 -7.47 0.77
N ILE A 83 7.63 -6.39 1.45
CA ILE A 83 8.54 -5.28 1.77
C ILE A 83 9.59 -5.72 2.80
N PHE A 84 9.19 -6.43 3.85
CA PHE A 84 10.14 -6.88 4.87
C PHE A 84 11.10 -7.96 4.36
N ALA A 85 10.68 -8.84 3.45
CA ALA A 85 11.58 -9.76 2.77
C ALA A 85 12.59 -9.01 1.89
N LEU A 86 12.17 -7.97 1.15
CA LEU A 86 13.09 -7.13 0.38
C LEU A 86 14.11 -6.39 1.27
N CYS A 87 13.71 -5.91 2.44
CA CYS A 87 14.61 -5.31 3.42
C CYS A 87 15.68 -6.28 3.96
N SER A 88 15.50 -7.61 3.83
CA SER A 88 16.50 -8.58 4.27
C SER A 88 17.73 -8.65 3.34
N ILE A 89 17.60 -8.16 2.11
CA ILE A 89 18.65 -8.19 1.08
C ILE A 89 19.06 -6.80 0.58
N ILE A 90 18.15 -5.82 0.64
CA ILE A 90 18.41 -4.44 0.26
C ILE A 90 18.76 -3.64 1.52
N PRO A 91 19.90 -2.92 1.54
CA PRO A 91 20.34 -2.13 2.70
C PRO A 91 19.55 -0.81 2.87
N TYR A 92 18.23 -0.90 2.86
CA TYR A 92 17.31 0.22 3.06
C TYR A 92 16.22 -0.14 4.07
N GLY A 93 15.71 0.89 4.76
CA GLY A 93 14.53 0.76 5.60
C GLY A 93 13.26 0.49 4.78
N PRO A 94 12.19 -0.02 5.40
CA PRO A 94 10.98 -0.44 4.70
C PRO A 94 10.23 0.70 3.97
N ASP A 95 10.26 1.93 4.47
CA ASP A 95 9.69 3.10 3.76
C ASP A 95 10.47 3.42 2.47
N ASP A 96 11.81 3.34 2.52
CA ASP A 96 12.69 3.52 1.35
C ASP A 96 12.51 2.39 0.34
N VAL A 97 12.48 1.14 0.80
CA VAL A 97 12.23 -0.04 -0.05
C VAL A 97 10.87 0.04 -0.73
N LEU A 98 9.87 0.65 -0.10
CA LEU A 98 8.54 0.86 -0.70
C LEU A 98 8.53 2.00 -1.73
N ARG A 99 9.25 3.11 -1.47
CA ARG A 99 9.13 4.35 -2.26
C ARG A 99 10.14 4.51 -3.39
N LYS A 100 11.33 3.92 -3.27
CA LYS A 100 12.37 4.04 -4.31
C LYS A 100 11.97 3.29 -5.57
N GLY A 101 12.43 3.75 -6.73
CA GLY A 101 12.23 3.04 -7.98
C GLY A 101 12.96 1.69 -7.99
N SER A 102 12.44 0.71 -8.71
CA SER A 102 13.07 -0.61 -8.84
C SER A 102 14.52 -0.53 -9.35
N GLY A 103 14.83 0.43 -10.23
CA GLY A 103 16.20 0.70 -10.69
C GLY A 103 17.16 1.04 -9.54
N THR A 104 16.77 1.96 -8.65
CA THR A 104 17.57 2.33 -7.48
C THR A 104 17.74 1.16 -6.49
N LEU A 105 16.71 0.32 -6.34
CA LEU A 105 16.83 -0.90 -5.53
C LEU A 105 17.84 -1.88 -6.14
N CYS A 106 17.81 -2.07 -7.46
CA CYS A 106 18.79 -2.89 -8.17
C CYS A 106 20.21 -2.34 -8.08
N GLU A 107 20.39 -1.01 -8.22
CA GLU A 107 21.69 -0.35 -8.02
C GLU A 107 22.26 -0.63 -6.64
N SER A 108 21.42 -0.52 -5.60
CA SER A 108 21.82 -0.82 -4.22
C SER A 108 22.25 -2.29 -4.03
N LEU A 109 21.55 -3.24 -4.65
CA LEU A 109 21.94 -4.65 -4.64
C LEU A 109 23.30 -4.87 -5.33
N LEU A 110 23.53 -4.23 -6.48
CA LEU A 110 24.81 -4.32 -7.21
C LEU A 110 25.96 -3.73 -6.40
N MET A 111 25.75 -2.59 -5.73
CA MET A 111 26.76 -1.97 -4.86
C MET A 111 27.12 -2.88 -3.68
N ASN A 112 26.13 -3.52 -3.05
CA ASN A 112 26.35 -4.43 -1.93
C ASN A 112 27.16 -5.68 -2.37
N GLN A 113 26.86 -6.26 -3.54
CA GLN A 113 27.58 -7.42 -4.07
C GLN A 113 29.02 -7.10 -4.52
N ALA A 114 29.28 -5.87 -4.97
CA ALA A 114 30.60 -5.44 -5.43
C ALA A 114 31.61 -5.17 -4.29
N GLY A 115 31.23 -5.42 -3.03
CA GLY A 115 32.03 -5.05 -1.87
C GLY A 115 32.07 -3.54 -1.62
N GLY A 116 31.05 -2.81 -2.11
CA GLY A 116 30.81 -1.43 -1.70
C GLY A 116 30.60 -1.38 -0.17
N PRO A 117 30.87 -0.22 0.47
CA PRO A 117 30.71 -0.06 1.90
C PRO A 117 29.29 -0.39 2.39
#